data_AF-A0A835W3W7-F1
#
_entry.id   AF-A0A835W3W7-F1
#
_cell.length_a   1.000
_cell.length_b   1.000
_cell.length_c   1.000
_cell.angle_alpha   90.00
_cell.angle_beta   90.00
_cell.angle_gamma   90.00
#
_symmetry.space_group_name_H-M   'P 1'
#
loop_
_entity.id
_entity.type
_entity.pdbx_description
1 polymer ?
#
loop_
_entity_poly.entity_id
_entity_poly.type
_entity_poly.pdbx_seq_one_letter_code
_entity_poly.pdbx_strand_id
1 'polypeptide(L)'
;MAAGVAAVAAVQAQAVVAGTRERQEQAAREFGAWLGQYGGGRTLSDCTPDQVLVYLQQHWTSVHRGRGGGEPSASAVLGQLSFLSTVFCLIGRGDSYDESRQTGNPCASADVELYWRGYTRAAGDRGQLEVSAVPLTPAKYVALVAHLWRMATGAVGLDRAVLLRDLLCWQFMWQTATRGRDCGKLRVDDFREPGRTSEAYRGFGASSAPTLLVLSQFGTKTYPGRRAPVREIGRTESEPLCFIRTLWAYLAALAQLPPAAGGSPVPRSHAIHRPSLAM
;
A
#
# COMPACT_ATOMS: atom_id res chain seq x y z
N MET A 1 14.19 0.18 42.65
CA MET A 1 14.49 0.65 41.28
C MET A 1 14.76 -0.49 40.30
N ALA A 2 15.66 -1.44 40.57
CA ALA A 2 15.98 -2.55 39.65
C ALA A 2 14.76 -3.39 39.19
N ALA A 3 13.82 -3.71 40.09
CA ALA A 3 12.59 -4.44 39.74
C ALA A 3 11.66 -3.65 38.80
N GLY A 4 11.63 -2.31 38.93
CA GLY A 4 10.84 -1.45 38.05
C GLY A 4 11.44 -1.35 36.64
N VAL A 5 12.77 -1.30 36.53
CA VAL A 5 13.47 -1.32 35.23
C VAL A 5 13.23 -2.65 34.50
N ALA A 6 13.26 -3.77 35.20
CA ALA A 6 12.96 -5.08 34.61
C ALA A 6 11.50 -5.19 34.12
N ALA A 7 10.54 -4.66 34.88
CA ALA A 7 9.14 -4.63 34.49
C ALA A 7 8.89 -3.76 33.23
N VAL A 8 9.51 -2.58 33.15
CA VAL A 8 9.43 -1.71 31.96
C VAL A 8 10.03 -2.41 30.74
N ALA A 9 11.20 -3.04 30.88
CA ALA A 9 11.83 -3.78 29.79
C ALA A 9 10.97 -4.96 29.30
N ALA A 10 10.26 -5.65 30.20
CA ALA A 10 9.34 -6.73 29.84
C ALA A 10 8.13 -6.24 29.05
N VAL A 11 7.56 -5.07 29.40
CA VAL A 11 6.45 -4.46 28.64
C VAL A 11 6.94 -3.97 27.27
N GLN A 12 8.11 -3.33 27.20
CA GLN A 12 8.71 -2.89 25.93
C GLN A 12 9.02 -4.07 25.00
N ALA A 13 9.40 -5.23 25.56
CA ALA A 13 9.62 -6.44 24.78
C ALA A 13 8.35 -6.97 24.09
N GLN A 14 7.15 -6.64 24.59
CA GLN A 14 5.88 -7.01 23.94
C GLN A 14 5.53 -6.13 22.74
N ALA A 15 6.16 -4.96 22.60
CA ALA A 15 5.89 -4.03 21.50
C ALA A 15 6.47 -4.49 20.15
N VAL A 16 7.36 -5.50 20.16
CA VAL A 16 8.02 -6.03 18.98
C VAL A 16 7.92 -7.55 18.96
N VAL A 17 7.57 -8.11 17.80
CA VAL A 17 7.65 -9.56 17.56
C VAL A 17 9.10 -10.01 17.81
N ALA A 18 9.31 -11.13 18.50
CA ALA A 18 10.64 -11.60 18.94
C ALA A 18 11.71 -11.55 17.83
N GLY A 19 11.37 -12.04 16.62
CA GLY A 19 12.29 -12.03 15.48
C GLY A 19 12.62 -10.64 14.91
N THR A 20 11.93 -9.57 15.31
CA THR A 20 12.29 -8.19 14.94
C THR A 20 13.43 -7.67 15.82
N ARG A 21 13.40 -7.97 17.13
CA ARG A 21 14.46 -7.57 18.06
C ARG A 21 15.79 -8.24 17.72
N GLU A 22 15.77 -9.53 17.44
CA GLU A 22 16.97 -10.27 17.00
C GLU A 22 17.59 -9.67 15.73
N ARG A 23 16.75 -9.23 14.78
CA ARG A 23 17.21 -8.56 13.55
C ARG A 23 17.80 -7.18 13.82
N GLN A 24 17.25 -6.41 14.76
CA GLN A 24 17.83 -5.14 15.20
C GLN A 24 19.19 -5.34 15.86
N GLU A 25 19.29 -6.32 16.77
CA GLU A 25 20.55 -6.65 17.43
C GLU A 25 21.60 -7.16 16.43
N GLN A 26 21.19 -7.97 15.45
CA GLN A 26 22.07 -8.43 14.37
C GLN A 26 22.55 -7.26 13.51
N ALA A 27 21.65 -6.36 13.11
CA ALA A 27 22.01 -5.17 12.33
C ALA A 27 23.00 -4.28 13.10
N ALA A 28 22.78 -4.06 14.40
CA ALA A 28 23.67 -3.30 15.27
C ALA A 28 25.06 -3.94 15.40
N ARG A 29 25.11 -5.27 15.63
CA ARG A 29 26.38 -6.01 15.74
C ARG A 29 27.17 -5.96 14.45
N GLU A 30 26.53 -6.22 13.31
CA GLU A 30 27.19 -6.24 12.01
C GLU A 30 27.72 -4.85 11.63
N PHE A 31 26.88 -3.82 11.74
CA PHE A 31 27.32 -2.46 11.43
C PHE A 31 28.36 -1.94 12.42
N GLY A 32 28.23 -2.25 13.72
CA GLY A 32 29.21 -1.90 14.74
C GLY A 32 30.58 -2.56 14.49
N ALA A 33 30.59 -3.84 14.08
CA ALA A 33 31.82 -4.53 13.69
C ALA A 33 32.45 -3.89 12.45
N TRP A 34 31.64 -3.55 11.44
CA TRP A 34 32.11 -2.85 10.25
C TRP A 34 32.71 -1.48 10.58
N LEU A 35 32.06 -0.70 11.46
CA LEU A 35 32.58 0.59 11.94
C LEU A 35 33.92 0.43 12.67
N GLY A 36 34.06 -0.60 13.51
CA GLY A 36 35.32 -0.87 14.21
C GLY A 36 36.48 -1.15 13.26
N GLN A 37 36.21 -1.73 12.08
CA GLN A 37 37.23 -2.09 11.11
C GLN A 37 37.48 -0.98 10.06
N TYR A 38 36.43 -0.34 9.56
CA TYR A 38 36.47 0.57 8.40
C TYR A 38 35.94 1.98 8.70
N GLY A 39 35.30 2.18 9.85
CA GLY A 39 34.62 3.42 10.21
C GLY A 39 35.53 4.53 10.73
N GLY A 40 36.85 4.40 10.64
CA GLY A 40 37.79 5.45 11.05
C GLY A 40 37.73 5.81 12.55
N GLY A 41 37.47 4.82 13.41
CA GLY A 41 37.33 5.01 14.86
C GLY A 41 35.94 5.45 15.32
N ARG A 42 34.98 5.60 14.40
CA ARG A 42 33.58 5.88 14.72
C ARG A 42 32.88 4.65 15.31
N THR A 43 31.80 4.93 16.03
CA THR A 43 30.95 3.98 16.74
C THR A 43 29.49 4.24 16.39
N LEU A 44 28.56 3.41 16.90
CA LEU A 44 27.13 3.68 16.74
C LEU A 44 26.71 5.02 17.37
N SER A 45 27.41 5.51 18.39
CA SER A 45 27.10 6.78 19.05
C SER A 45 27.49 8.02 18.25
N ASP A 46 28.42 7.94 17.31
CA ASP A 46 28.99 9.11 16.63
C ASP A 46 29.20 8.93 15.11
N CYS A 47 28.68 7.85 14.52
CA CYS A 47 28.69 7.69 13.06
C CYS A 47 27.76 8.70 12.35
N THR A 48 28.09 9.00 11.10
CA THR A 48 27.40 9.92 10.19
C THR A 48 26.64 9.13 9.11
N PRO A 49 25.75 9.80 8.35
CA PRO A 49 25.06 9.23 7.20
C PRO A 49 26.01 8.56 6.21
N ASP A 50 27.16 9.18 5.91
CA ASP A 50 28.15 8.64 4.98
C ASP A 50 28.61 7.24 5.37
N GLN A 51 28.92 7.00 6.65
CA GLN A 51 29.33 5.67 7.08
C GLN A 51 28.21 4.64 6.95
N VAL A 52 26.95 5.03 7.21
CA VAL A 52 25.79 4.17 6.99
C VAL A 52 25.65 3.81 5.50
N LEU A 53 25.79 4.80 4.62
CA LEU A 53 25.67 4.63 3.18
C LEU A 53 26.78 3.76 2.59
N VAL A 54 28.03 4.02 2.98
CA VAL A 54 29.19 3.24 2.54
C VAL A 54 29.08 1.80 3.05
N TYR A 55 28.70 1.60 4.31
CA TYR A 55 28.41 0.26 4.85
C TYR A 55 27.36 -0.46 4.00
N LEU A 56 26.23 0.19 3.72
CA LEU A 56 25.16 -0.45 2.94
C LEU A 56 25.63 -0.84 1.54
N GLN A 57 26.28 0.09 0.83
CA GLN A 57 26.62 -0.09 -0.57
C GLN A 57 27.84 -1.00 -0.80
N GLN A 58 28.84 -0.97 0.08
CA GLN A 58 30.08 -1.71 -0.13
C GLN A 58 30.10 -3.05 0.60
N HIS A 59 29.51 -3.10 1.80
CA HIS A 59 29.56 -4.29 2.64
C HIS A 59 28.23 -5.04 2.66
N TRP A 60 27.14 -4.39 3.07
CA TRP A 60 25.89 -5.08 3.31
C TRP A 60 25.32 -5.72 2.03
N THR A 61 25.28 -4.98 0.92
CA THR A 61 24.78 -5.51 -0.36
C THR A 61 25.69 -6.56 -1.00
N SER A 62 26.97 -6.61 -0.62
CA SER A 62 27.91 -7.61 -1.15
C SER A 62 27.85 -8.93 -0.38
N VAL A 63 27.61 -8.85 0.94
CA VAL A 63 27.46 -10.00 1.85
C VAL A 63 26.05 -10.59 1.77
N HIS A 64 25.01 -9.75 1.83
CA HIS A 64 23.62 -10.19 1.79
C HIS A 64 23.16 -10.24 0.35
N ARG A 65 22.73 -11.42 -0.13
CA ARG A 65 22.28 -11.60 -1.51
C ARG A 65 20.77 -11.72 -1.61
N GLY A 66 20.23 -11.17 -2.70
CA GLY A 66 18.84 -11.36 -3.09
C GLY A 66 18.56 -12.77 -3.59
N ARG A 67 17.30 -13.05 -3.88
CA ARG A 67 16.89 -14.32 -4.51
C ARG A 67 17.64 -14.50 -5.84
N GLY A 68 18.23 -15.68 -6.03
CA GLY A 68 19.03 -15.99 -7.23
C GLY A 68 20.47 -15.47 -7.21
N GLY A 69 20.99 -15.04 -6.05
CA GLY A 69 22.40 -14.64 -5.89
C GLY A 69 22.71 -13.21 -6.36
N GLY A 70 21.70 -12.46 -6.81
CA GLY A 70 21.82 -11.04 -7.16
C GLY A 70 21.94 -10.14 -5.93
N GLU A 71 21.92 -8.82 -6.16
CA GLU A 71 21.85 -7.84 -5.08
C GLU A 71 20.56 -7.99 -4.26
N PRO A 72 20.54 -7.51 -3.00
CA PRO A 72 19.33 -7.43 -2.19
C PRO A 72 18.17 -6.73 -2.88
N SER A 73 16.95 -7.04 -2.44
CA SER A 73 15.78 -6.27 -2.83
C SER A 73 15.78 -4.88 -2.17
N ALA A 74 15.16 -3.89 -2.81
CA ALA A 74 14.96 -2.57 -2.21
C ALA A 74 14.24 -2.65 -0.84
N SER A 75 13.30 -3.58 -0.68
CA SER A 75 12.62 -3.83 0.60
C SER A 75 13.56 -4.38 1.68
N ALA A 76 14.57 -5.18 1.30
CA ALA A 76 15.55 -5.71 2.25
C ALA A 76 16.50 -4.61 2.73
N VAL A 77 16.97 -3.74 1.83
CA VAL A 77 17.78 -2.56 2.19
C VAL A 77 16.99 -1.61 3.10
N LEU A 78 15.72 -1.35 2.78
CA LEU A 78 14.85 -0.53 3.63
C LEU A 78 14.65 -1.17 5.01
N GLY A 79 14.49 -2.50 5.07
CA GLY A 79 14.44 -3.24 6.32
C GLY A 79 15.68 -3.03 7.18
N GLN A 80 16.88 -3.15 6.59
CA GLN A 80 18.15 -2.91 7.29
C GLN A 80 18.25 -1.48 7.82
N LEU A 81 17.92 -0.48 7.00
CA LEU A 81 17.86 0.93 7.42
C LEU A 81 16.87 1.13 8.58
N SER A 82 15.73 0.46 8.56
CA SER A 82 14.71 0.56 9.61
C SER A 82 15.19 -0.08 10.93
N PHE A 83 15.93 -1.19 10.85
CA PHE A 83 16.54 -1.82 12.01
C PHE A 83 17.61 -0.93 12.63
N LEU A 84 18.53 -0.38 11.82
CA LEU A 84 19.55 0.55 12.29
C LEU A 84 18.94 1.83 12.85
N SER A 85 17.95 2.42 12.18
CA SER A 85 17.22 3.58 12.68
C SER A 85 16.64 3.33 14.06
N THR A 86 16.04 2.15 14.29
CA THR A 86 15.50 1.80 15.61
C THR A 86 16.61 1.66 16.64
N VAL A 87 17.74 1.04 16.29
CA VAL A 87 18.93 0.93 17.15
C VAL A 87 19.43 2.32 17.55
N PHE A 88 19.51 3.27 16.62
CA PHE A 88 19.89 4.65 16.92
C PHE A 88 18.92 5.32 17.89
N CYS A 89 17.61 5.16 17.69
CA CYS A 89 16.61 5.64 18.65
C CYS A 89 16.84 5.07 20.06
N LEU A 90 17.13 3.76 20.16
CA LEU A 90 17.34 3.09 21.46
C LEU A 90 18.60 3.56 22.19
N ILE A 91 19.62 4.04 21.47
CA ILE A 91 20.85 4.60 22.07
C ILE A 91 20.80 6.13 22.24
N GLY A 92 19.62 6.75 22.12
CA GLY A 92 19.43 8.18 22.36
C GLY A 92 19.66 9.08 21.14
N ARG A 93 19.78 8.51 19.94
CA ARG A 93 19.92 9.23 18.67
C ARG A 93 18.62 9.18 17.86
N GLY A 94 17.48 9.51 18.49
CA GLY A 94 16.16 9.35 17.87
C GLY A 94 15.70 10.50 16.99
N ASP A 95 16.29 11.69 17.16
CA ASP A 95 15.91 12.89 16.42
C ASP A 95 16.39 12.86 14.96
N SER A 96 15.85 13.78 14.15
CA SER A 96 16.35 13.99 12.77
C SER A 96 17.85 14.33 12.79
N TYR A 97 18.60 13.87 11.78
CA TYR A 97 20.02 14.14 11.70
C TYR A 97 20.29 15.64 11.46
N ASP A 98 21.15 16.23 12.28
CA ASP A 98 21.65 17.60 12.12
C ASP A 98 23.10 17.53 11.61
N GLU A 99 23.27 17.86 10.34
CA GLU A 99 24.57 17.83 9.65
C GLU A 99 25.60 18.76 10.29
N SER A 100 25.16 19.93 10.78
CA SER A 100 26.04 20.94 11.36
C SER A 100 26.63 20.51 12.71
N ARG A 101 25.86 19.72 13.46
CA ARG A 101 26.24 19.20 14.78
C ARG A 101 26.75 17.77 14.73
N GLN A 102 26.57 17.09 13.60
CA GLN A 102 26.80 15.64 13.43
C GLN A 102 26.05 14.79 14.46
N THR A 103 24.86 15.24 14.88
CA THR A 103 24.03 14.59 15.91
C THR A 103 22.70 14.11 15.35
N GLY A 104 22.00 13.24 16.08
CA GLY A 104 20.71 12.66 15.66
C GLY A 104 20.86 11.33 14.92
N ASN A 105 19.77 10.85 14.33
CA ASN A 105 19.70 9.54 13.68
C ASN A 105 20.26 9.60 12.24
N PRO A 106 21.41 8.97 11.94
CA PRO A 106 22.00 9.06 10.60
C PRO A 106 21.14 8.40 9.52
N CYS A 107 20.27 7.44 9.88
CA CYS A 107 19.29 6.85 8.96
C CYS A 107 18.12 7.78 8.63
N ALA A 108 17.94 8.88 9.37
CA ALA A 108 16.93 9.91 9.14
C ALA A 108 17.49 11.16 8.44
N SER A 109 18.61 11.03 7.73
CA SER A 109 19.21 12.09 6.91
C SER A 109 18.61 12.14 5.50
N ALA A 110 18.68 13.30 4.87
CA ALA A 110 18.24 13.49 3.48
C ALA A 110 19.02 12.58 2.50
N ASP A 111 20.32 12.36 2.74
CA ASP A 111 21.16 11.53 1.88
C ASP A 111 20.78 10.05 1.93
N VAL A 112 20.42 9.54 3.11
CA VAL A 112 19.89 8.16 3.24
C VAL A 112 18.57 8.00 2.50
N GLU A 113 17.69 9.01 2.55
CA GLU A 113 16.45 9.00 1.78
C GLU A 113 16.71 9.02 0.27
N LEU A 114 17.62 9.88 -0.21
CA LEU A 114 18.01 9.95 -1.61
C LEU A 114 18.63 8.65 -2.09
N TYR A 115 19.54 8.06 -1.31
CA TYR A 115 20.12 6.75 -1.59
C TYR A 115 19.04 5.68 -1.72
N TRP A 116 18.10 5.58 -0.78
CA TRP A 116 17.04 4.58 -0.84
C TRP A 116 16.14 4.73 -2.09
N ARG A 117 15.79 5.97 -2.44
CA ARG A 117 15.04 6.26 -3.68
C ARG A 117 15.84 5.86 -4.93
N GLY A 118 17.14 6.17 -4.96
CA GLY A 118 18.05 5.79 -6.04
C GLY A 118 18.19 4.27 -6.18
N TYR A 119 18.43 3.58 -5.06
CA TYR A 119 18.52 2.13 -4.99
C TYR A 119 17.25 1.45 -5.50
N THR A 120 16.08 1.97 -5.11
CA THR A 120 14.78 1.43 -5.55
C THR A 120 14.60 1.54 -7.06
N ARG A 121 15.02 2.66 -7.67
CA ARG A 121 14.98 2.82 -9.14
C ARG A 121 15.95 1.86 -9.83
N ALA A 122 17.19 1.82 -9.37
CA ALA A 122 18.23 0.95 -9.95
C ALA A 122 17.86 -0.54 -9.81
N ALA A 123 17.24 -0.94 -8.70
CA ALA A 123 16.68 -2.27 -8.50
C ALA A 123 15.58 -2.57 -9.54
N GLY A 124 14.68 -1.61 -9.78
CA GLY A 124 13.66 -1.71 -10.84
C GLY A 124 14.28 -1.88 -12.23
N ASP A 125 15.33 -1.12 -12.55
CA ASP A 125 16.06 -1.22 -13.82
C ASP A 125 16.76 -2.59 -13.98
N ARG A 126 17.19 -3.20 -12.88
CA ARG A 126 17.71 -4.59 -12.84
C ARG A 126 16.63 -5.67 -12.89
N GLY A 127 15.36 -5.28 -13.06
CA GLY A 127 14.24 -6.22 -13.15
C GLY A 127 13.76 -6.77 -11.80
N GLN A 128 14.20 -6.19 -10.67
CA GLN A 128 13.57 -6.50 -9.38
C GLN A 128 12.17 -5.87 -9.37
N LEU A 129 11.16 -6.70 -9.57
CA LEU A 129 9.77 -6.29 -9.46
C LEU A 129 9.39 -6.14 -7.98
N GLU A 130 8.60 -5.11 -7.64
CA GLU A 130 7.91 -5.02 -6.34
C GLU A 130 7.28 -6.39 -6.04
N VAL A 131 7.59 -6.97 -4.87
CA VAL A 131 6.99 -8.24 -4.43
C VAL A 131 5.49 -8.07 -4.54
N SER A 132 4.88 -8.84 -5.44
CA SER A 132 3.43 -8.81 -5.61
C SER A 132 2.81 -9.18 -4.28
N ALA A 133 1.78 -8.42 -3.86
CA ALA A 133 1.01 -8.75 -2.67
C ALA A 133 0.62 -10.24 -2.75
N VAL A 134 0.75 -10.96 -1.63
CA VAL A 134 0.36 -12.37 -1.56
C VAL A 134 -1.08 -12.48 -2.06
N PRO A 135 -1.34 -13.19 -3.17
CA PRO A 135 -2.67 -13.25 -3.75
C PRO A 135 -3.65 -13.81 -2.73
N LEU A 136 -4.81 -13.16 -2.61
CA LEU A 136 -5.92 -13.71 -1.84
C LEU A 136 -6.31 -15.06 -2.46
N THR A 137 -6.48 -16.10 -1.65
CA THR A 137 -6.92 -17.39 -2.19
C THR A 137 -8.38 -17.30 -2.64
N PRO A 138 -8.82 -18.09 -3.64
CA PRO A 138 -10.23 -18.09 -4.07
C PRO A 138 -11.21 -18.34 -2.91
N ALA A 139 -10.86 -19.25 -1.99
CA ALA A 139 -11.69 -19.52 -0.81
C ALA A 139 -11.83 -18.30 0.12
N LYS A 140 -10.72 -17.59 0.39
CA LYS A 140 -10.76 -16.37 1.22
C LYS A 140 -11.52 -15.24 0.52
N TYR A 141 -11.38 -15.12 -0.80
CA TYR A 141 -12.15 -14.17 -1.60
C TYR A 141 -13.65 -14.44 -1.50
N VAL A 142 -14.09 -15.67 -1.75
CA VAL A 142 -15.51 -16.05 -1.67
C VAL A 142 -16.06 -15.80 -0.26
N ALA A 143 -15.32 -16.17 0.79
CA ALA A 143 -15.73 -15.93 2.17
C ALA A 143 -15.87 -14.44 2.50
N LEU A 144 -14.90 -13.61 2.08
CA LEU A 144 -14.91 -12.16 2.29
C LEU A 144 -16.10 -11.49 1.59
N VAL A 145 -16.31 -11.81 0.31
CA VAL A 145 -17.40 -11.26 -0.50
C VAL A 145 -18.76 -11.67 0.08
N ALA A 146 -18.94 -12.93 0.47
CA ALA A 146 -20.17 -13.40 1.11
C ALA A 146 -20.43 -12.70 2.45
N HIS A 147 -19.37 -12.47 3.24
CA HIS A 147 -19.47 -11.72 4.49
C HIS A 147 -19.91 -10.27 4.27
N LEU A 148 -19.24 -9.54 3.38
CA LEU A 148 -19.58 -8.15 3.06
C LEU A 148 -20.98 -8.01 2.45
N TRP A 149 -21.38 -8.93 1.57
CA TRP A 149 -22.73 -8.96 1.01
C TRP A 149 -23.79 -9.12 2.09
N ARG A 150 -23.61 -10.10 2.99
CA ARG A 150 -24.52 -10.32 4.12
C ARG A 150 -24.62 -9.08 5.02
N MET A 151 -23.49 -8.45 5.36
CA MET A 151 -23.49 -7.21 6.12
C MET A 151 -24.25 -6.10 5.39
N ALA A 152 -23.99 -5.92 4.10
CA ALA A 152 -24.66 -4.92 3.28
C ALA A 152 -26.18 -5.15 3.20
N THR A 153 -26.63 -6.41 3.10
CA THR A 153 -28.06 -6.73 3.06
C THR A 153 -28.79 -6.38 4.35
N GLY A 154 -28.12 -6.50 5.51
CA GLY A 154 -28.68 -6.16 6.82
C GLY A 154 -28.52 -4.67 7.20
N ALA A 155 -27.73 -3.91 6.45
CA ALA A 155 -27.50 -2.49 6.69
C ALA A 155 -28.49 -1.61 5.90
N VAL A 156 -28.63 -0.36 6.34
CA VAL A 156 -29.45 0.69 5.70
C VAL A 156 -28.65 2.00 5.54
N GLY A 157 -29.15 2.90 4.71
CA GLY A 157 -28.57 4.24 4.54
C GLY A 157 -27.09 4.21 4.14
N LEU A 158 -26.28 5.06 4.79
CA LEU A 158 -24.88 5.25 4.46
C LEU A 158 -24.04 3.98 4.70
N ASP A 159 -24.32 3.24 5.78
CA ASP A 159 -23.59 2.02 6.12
C ASP A 159 -23.71 0.97 5.02
N ARG A 160 -24.93 0.81 4.48
CA ARG A 160 -25.17 -0.06 3.33
C ARG A 160 -24.34 0.37 2.12
N ALA A 161 -24.33 1.67 1.81
CA ALA A 161 -23.57 2.19 0.67
C ALA A 161 -22.06 1.98 0.85
N VAL A 162 -21.52 2.18 2.05
CA VAL A 162 -20.10 1.93 2.37
C VAL A 162 -19.74 0.45 2.21
N LEU A 163 -20.55 -0.46 2.75
CA LEU A 163 -20.32 -1.90 2.64
C LEU A 163 -20.38 -2.38 1.18
N LEU A 164 -21.34 -1.88 0.39
CA LEU A 164 -21.44 -2.20 -1.04
C LEU A 164 -20.26 -1.63 -1.84
N ARG A 165 -19.79 -0.42 -1.51
CA ARG A 165 -18.58 0.17 -2.11
C ARG A 165 -17.36 -0.69 -1.84
N ASP A 166 -17.17 -1.12 -0.60
CA ASP A 166 -16.01 -1.93 -0.22
C ASP A 166 -16.07 -3.30 -0.90
N LEU A 167 -17.27 -3.90 -1.01
CA LEU A 167 -17.51 -5.11 -1.78
C LEU A 167 -17.16 -4.95 -3.27
N LEU A 168 -17.57 -3.83 -3.88
CA LEU A 168 -17.23 -3.51 -5.27
C LEU A 168 -15.72 -3.43 -5.49
N CYS A 169 -14.97 -2.83 -4.55
CA CYS A 169 -13.51 -2.78 -4.63
C CYS A 169 -12.92 -4.19 -4.73
N TRP A 170 -13.35 -5.10 -3.85
CA TRP A 170 -12.84 -6.47 -3.85
C TRP A 170 -13.20 -7.23 -5.11
N GLN A 171 -14.45 -7.16 -5.55
CA GLN A 171 -14.90 -7.82 -6.78
C GLN A 171 -14.18 -7.26 -8.02
N PHE A 172 -14.00 -5.94 -8.10
CA PHE A 172 -13.30 -5.29 -9.20
C PHE A 172 -11.83 -5.68 -9.26
N MET A 173 -11.12 -5.58 -8.12
CA MET A 173 -9.71 -6.01 -8.04
C MET A 173 -9.56 -7.49 -8.40
N TRP A 174 -10.47 -8.36 -7.94
CA TRP A 174 -10.45 -9.79 -8.24
C TRP A 174 -10.62 -10.07 -9.74
N GLN A 175 -11.62 -9.45 -10.38
CA GLN A 175 -11.94 -9.72 -11.79
C GLN A 175 -10.97 -9.05 -12.77
N THR A 176 -10.31 -7.97 -12.36
CA THR A 176 -9.43 -7.19 -13.26
C THR A 176 -7.95 -7.26 -12.90
N ALA A 177 -7.58 -7.88 -11.77
CA ALA A 177 -6.23 -7.83 -11.22
C ALA A 177 -5.69 -6.37 -11.06
N THR A 178 -6.59 -5.39 -10.96
CA THR A 178 -6.22 -3.98 -10.77
C THR A 178 -5.77 -3.76 -9.32
N ARG A 179 -4.77 -2.90 -9.12
CA ARG A 179 -4.28 -2.57 -7.77
C ARG A 179 -5.31 -1.77 -6.99
N GLY A 180 -5.38 -1.93 -5.67
CA GLY A 180 -6.32 -1.19 -4.81
C GLY A 180 -6.26 0.33 -4.97
N ARG A 181 -5.04 0.90 -5.11
CA ARG A 181 -4.87 2.34 -5.39
C ARG A 181 -5.52 2.78 -6.71
N ASP A 182 -5.49 1.92 -7.73
CA ASP A 182 -6.10 2.20 -9.01
C ASP A 182 -7.60 1.93 -8.98
N CYS A 183 -8.08 0.92 -8.24
CA CYS A 183 -9.50 0.73 -7.96
C CYS A 183 -10.15 2.02 -7.45
N GLY A 184 -9.55 2.67 -6.45
CA GLY A 184 -10.05 3.93 -5.87
C GLY A 184 -10.17 5.11 -6.85
N LYS A 185 -9.59 5.01 -8.05
CA LYS A 185 -9.69 6.03 -9.09
C LYS A 185 -10.79 5.75 -10.12
N LEU A 186 -11.48 4.62 -10.03
CA LEU A 186 -12.49 4.21 -11.01
C LEU A 186 -13.61 5.25 -11.10
N ARG A 187 -13.92 5.68 -12.33
CA ARG A 187 -14.94 6.68 -12.64
C ARG A 187 -16.06 6.08 -13.46
N VAL A 188 -17.22 6.73 -13.44
CA VAL A 188 -18.35 6.41 -14.32
C VAL A 188 -17.93 6.46 -15.80
N ASP A 189 -17.09 7.43 -16.17
CA ASP A 189 -16.54 7.57 -17.54
C ASP A 189 -15.54 6.48 -17.95
N ASP A 190 -15.13 5.61 -17.03
CA ASP A 190 -14.31 4.44 -17.35
C ASP A 190 -15.15 3.28 -17.88
N PHE A 191 -16.47 3.32 -17.72
CA PHE A 191 -17.40 2.35 -18.29
C PHE A 191 -17.76 2.75 -19.71
N ARG A 192 -17.78 1.78 -20.61
CA ARG A 192 -17.92 1.96 -22.06
C ARG A 192 -19.11 1.19 -22.61
N GLU A 193 -19.63 1.65 -23.73
CA GLU A 193 -20.69 0.94 -24.45
C GLU A 193 -20.15 -0.39 -25.03
N PRO A 194 -20.85 -1.52 -24.81
CA PRO A 194 -20.55 -2.77 -25.50
C PRO A 194 -20.57 -2.55 -27.03
N GLY A 195 -19.50 -2.96 -27.71
CA GLY A 195 -19.33 -2.76 -29.15
C GLY A 195 -18.95 -1.34 -29.60
N ARG A 196 -18.95 -0.34 -28.71
CA ARG A 196 -18.52 1.05 -28.99
C ARG A 196 -17.64 1.58 -27.86
N THR A 197 -16.44 1.02 -27.76
CA THR A 197 -15.52 1.22 -26.62
C THR A 197 -14.95 2.65 -26.47
N SER A 198 -15.13 3.49 -27.49
CA SER A 198 -14.79 4.92 -27.46
C SER A 198 -15.83 5.77 -26.71
N GLU A 199 -17.08 5.29 -26.60
CA GLU A 199 -18.18 6.00 -25.96
C GLU A 199 -18.35 5.61 -24.49
N ALA A 200 -18.71 6.57 -23.64
CA ALA A 200 -19.08 6.30 -22.25
C ALA A 200 -20.41 5.53 -22.17
N TYR A 201 -20.50 4.59 -21.25
CA TYR A 201 -21.72 3.81 -21.00
C TYR A 201 -22.85 4.71 -20.48
N ARG A 202 -24.00 4.68 -21.14
CA ARG A 202 -25.15 5.56 -20.84
C ARG A 202 -26.25 4.88 -20.05
N GLY A 203 -26.16 3.57 -19.82
CA GLY A 203 -27.19 2.79 -19.13
C GLY A 203 -27.23 2.98 -17.60
N PHE A 204 -26.43 3.89 -17.04
CA PHE A 204 -26.54 4.24 -15.62
C PHE A 204 -27.89 4.90 -15.34
N GLY A 205 -28.62 4.40 -14.34
CA GLY A 205 -29.99 4.86 -14.01
C GLY A 205 -31.12 4.03 -14.64
N ALA A 206 -30.80 3.03 -15.47
CA ALA A 206 -31.78 2.04 -15.90
C ALA A 206 -32.30 1.21 -14.71
N SER A 207 -33.58 0.82 -14.78
CA SER A 207 -34.24 0.01 -13.73
C SER A 207 -33.64 -1.38 -13.55
N SER A 208 -32.99 -1.90 -14.59
CA SER A 208 -32.33 -3.21 -14.59
C SER A 208 -30.82 -3.10 -14.83
N ALA A 209 -30.07 -3.95 -14.14
CA ALA A 209 -28.65 -4.11 -14.37
C ALA A 209 -28.37 -4.78 -15.73
N PRO A 210 -27.31 -4.35 -16.47
CA PRO A 210 -26.91 -4.98 -17.71
C PRO A 210 -26.35 -6.39 -17.45
N THR A 211 -26.20 -7.15 -18.52
CA THR A 211 -25.53 -8.47 -18.47
C THR A 211 -24.02 -8.36 -18.65
N LEU A 212 -23.54 -7.24 -19.20
CA LEU A 212 -22.14 -6.99 -19.53
C LEU A 212 -21.79 -5.52 -19.26
N LEU A 213 -20.63 -5.30 -18.64
CA LEU A 213 -20.00 -3.99 -18.55
C LEU A 213 -18.63 -4.04 -19.24
N VAL A 214 -18.32 -2.99 -19.98
CA VAL A 214 -17.02 -2.81 -20.62
C VAL A 214 -16.28 -1.70 -19.90
N LEU A 215 -15.02 -1.93 -19.51
CA LEU A 215 -14.21 -0.99 -18.76
C LEU A 215 -12.91 -0.64 -19.48
N SER A 216 -12.55 0.63 -19.45
CA SER A 216 -11.28 1.13 -19.96
C SER A 216 -10.78 2.27 -19.06
N GLN A 217 -10.11 1.91 -17.96
CA GLN A 217 -9.73 2.84 -16.91
C GLN A 217 -8.64 3.82 -17.33
N PHE A 218 -8.82 5.11 -17.07
CA PHE A 218 -7.80 6.13 -17.34
C PHE A 218 -6.79 6.30 -16.19
N GLY A 219 -5.49 6.39 -16.51
CA GLY A 219 -4.47 6.83 -15.55
C GLY A 219 -4.12 5.83 -14.44
N THR A 220 -3.99 4.54 -14.80
CA THR A 220 -3.52 3.50 -13.87
C THR A 220 -1.99 3.53 -13.72
N LYS A 221 -1.42 2.83 -12.74
CA LYS A 221 0.05 2.74 -12.57
C LYS A 221 0.73 2.22 -13.84
N THR A 222 0.11 1.25 -14.53
CA THR A 222 0.65 0.63 -15.76
C THR A 222 0.41 1.48 -17.01
N TYR A 223 -0.63 2.32 -17.00
CA TYR A 223 -1.03 3.15 -18.15
C TYR A 223 -1.13 4.63 -17.74
N PRO A 224 -0.01 5.28 -17.38
CA PRO A 224 -0.02 6.70 -17.01
C PRO A 224 -0.42 7.56 -18.22
N GLY A 225 -1.31 8.53 -18.00
CA GLY A 225 -1.75 9.48 -19.03
C GLY A 225 -2.61 8.91 -20.16
N ARG A 226 -2.95 7.62 -20.15
CA ARG A 226 -3.79 6.97 -21.16
C ARG A 226 -4.77 5.98 -20.54
N ARG A 227 -5.66 5.42 -21.35
CA ARG A 227 -6.59 4.38 -20.91
C ARG A 227 -5.95 2.99 -20.94
N ALA A 228 -6.30 2.17 -19.98
CA ALA A 228 -5.98 0.75 -19.96
C ALA A 228 -6.74 0.01 -21.07
N PRO A 229 -6.21 -1.14 -21.55
CA PRO A 229 -6.92 -2.02 -22.45
C PRO A 229 -8.31 -2.35 -21.94
N VAL A 230 -9.23 -2.52 -22.89
CA VAL A 230 -10.62 -2.82 -22.61
C VAL A 230 -10.74 -4.14 -21.86
N ARG A 231 -11.59 -4.16 -20.83
CA ARG A 231 -11.96 -5.37 -20.08
C ARG A 231 -13.45 -5.52 -20.04
N GLU A 232 -13.89 -6.75 -20.17
CA GLU A 232 -15.29 -7.13 -20.09
C GLU A 232 -15.56 -7.79 -18.74
N ILE A 233 -16.60 -7.30 -18.07
CA ILE A 233 -17.12 -7.89 -16.83
C ILE A 233 -18.54 -8.36 -17.11
N GLY A 234 -18.72 -9.68 -17.13
CA GLY A 234 -20.02 -10.32 -17.28
C GLY A 234 -20.74 -10.50 -15.94
N ARG A 235 -22.06 -10.68 -16.03
CA ARG A 235 -22.90 -11.04 -14.88
C ARG A 235 -22.61 -12.49 -14.46
N THR A 236 -22.50 -12.73 -13.15
CA THR A 236 -22.38 -14.08 -12.59
C THR A 236 -23.71 -14.54 -12.00
N GLU A 237 -23.91 -15.86 -11.91
CA GLU A 237 -25.11 -16.46 -11.32
C GLU A 237 -25.20 -16.19 -9.81
N SER A 238 -24.09 -16.36 -9.10
CA SER A 238 -23.98 -16.08 -7.67
C SER A 238 -24.09 -14.58 -7.41
N GLU A 239 -25.14 -14.16 -6.71
CA GLU A 239 -25.39 -12.74 -6.42
C GLU A 239 -24.27 -12.07 -5.62
N PRO A 240 -23.73 -12.68 -4.54
CA PRO A 240 -22.64 -12.06 -3.79
C PRO A 240 -21.39 -11.85 -4.64
N LEU A 241 -21.12 -12.71 -5.62
CA LEU A 241 -19.92 -12.62 -6.47
C LEU A 241 -20.11 -11.69 -7.69
N CYS A 242 -21.32 -11.22 -7.92
CA CYS A 242 -21.68 -10.53 -9.15
C CYS A 242 -21.45 -9.01 -9.06
N PHE A 243 -20.27 -8.57 -9.52
CA PHE A 243 -19.89 -7.15 -9.60
C PHE A 243 -21.01 -6.24 -10.13
N ILE A 244 -21.63 -6.60 -11.25
CA ILE A 244 -22.67 -5.77 -11.88
C ILE A 244 -23.89 -5.61 -10.96
N ARG A 245 -24.32 -6.68 -10.28
CA ARG A 245 -25.48 -6.62 -9.37
C ARG A 245 -25.14 -5.79 -8.13
N THR A 246 -23.94 -5.97 -7.60
CA THR A 246 -23.45 -5.16 -6.48
C THR A 246 -23.36 -3.69 -6.87
N LEU A 247 -22.96 -3.37 -8.10
CA LEU A 247 -22.86 -1.99 -8.59
C LEU A 247 -24.24 -1.34 -8.68
N TRP A 248 -25.22 -2.06 -9.21
CA TRP A 248 -26.61 -1.56 -9.25
C TRP A 248 -27.20 -1.40 -7.84
N ALA A 249 -26.95 -2.35 -6.93
CA ALA A 249 -27.36 -2.22 -5.54
C ALA A 249 -26.71 -1.01 -4.85
N TYR A 250 -25.44 -0.74 -5.14
CA TYR A 250 -24.71 0.43 -4.63
C TYR A 250 -25.31 1.73 -5.15
N LEU A 251 -25.53 1.84 -6.46
CA LEU A 251 -26.13 3.02 -7.07
C LEU A 251 -27.56 3.27 -6.55
N ALA A 252 -28.35 2.22 -6.36
CA ALA A 252 -29.68 2.30 -5.76
C ALA A 252 -29.60 2.78 -4.29
N ALA A 253 -28.65 2.27 -3.51
CA ALA A 253 -28.43 2.72 -2.14
C ALA A 253 -28.01 4.19 -2.07
N LEU A 254 -27.14 4.65 -2.97
CA LEU A 254 -26.76 6.06 -3.07
C LEU A 254 -27.95 6.97 -3.41
N ALA A 255 -28.82 6.54 -4.32
CA ALA A 255 -30.00 7.31 -4.73
C ALA A 255 -31.03 7.49 -3.60
N GLN A 256 -30.97 6.64 -2.56
CA GLN A 256 -31.84 6.72 -1.38
C GLN A 256 -31.26 7.60 -0.27
N LEU A 257 -29.99 8.02 -0.37
CA LEU A 257 -29.40 8.89 0.64
C LEU A 257 -29.97 10.30 0.54
N PRO A 258 -30.20 10.97 1.68
CA PRO A 258 -30.59 12.37 1.66
C PRO A 258 -29.51 13.21 0.98
N PRO A 259 -29.89 14.27 0.24
CA PRO A 259 -28.92 15.20 -0.31
C PRO A 259 -28.07 15.77 0.83
N ALA A 260 -26.75 15.82 0.63
CA ALA A 260 -25.84 16.37 1.63
C ALA A 260 -26.24 17.83 1.94
N ALA A 261 -26.44 18.13 3.23
CA ALA A 261 -26.78 19.47 3.68
C ALA A 261 -25.69 20.46 3.22
N GLY A 262 -26.03 21.34 2.27
CA GLY A 262 -25.13 22.41 1.80
C GLY A 262 -24.31 22.13 0.53
N GLY A 263 -24.46 20.99 -0.14
CA GLY A 263 -23.76 20.69 -1.39
C GLY A 263 -24.60 21.02 -2.63
N SER A 264 -24.05 21.85 -3.54
CA SER A 264 -24.54 21.94 -4.93
C SER A 264 -24.69 20.53 -5.54
N PRO A 265 -25.68 20.25 -6.40
CA PRO A 265 -25.89 18.92 -6.98
C PRO A 265 -24.58 18.38 -7.54
N VAL A 266 -24.10 17.30 -6.91
CA VAL A 266 -22.84 16.62 -7.22
C VAL A 266 -22.70 16.46 -8.74
N PRO A 267 -21.74 17.14 -9.41
CA PRO A 267 -21.61 17.04 -10.85
C PRO A 267 -21.30 15.59 -11.22
N ARG A 268 -22.01 15.05 -12.23
CA ARG A 268 -22.05 13.64 -12.62
C ARG A 268 -20.69 13.02 -13.06
N SER A 269 -19.57 13.69 -12.86
CA SER A 269 -18.21 13.26 -13.22
C SER A 269 -17.39 12.67 -12.06
N HIS A 270 -18.01 12.31 -10.93
CA HIS A 270 -17.26 11.83 -9.77
C HIS A 270 -16.88 10.34 -9.87
N ALA A 271 -15.67 10.03 -9.41
CA ALA A 271 -15.22 8.67 -9.16
C ALA A 271 -16.28 7.91 -8.33
N ILE A 272 -16.43 6.61 -8.58
CA ILE A 272 -17.33 5.71 -7.82
C ILE A 272 -17.02 5.77 -6.30
N HIS A 273 -15.87 6.34 -5.92
CA HIS A 273 -15.35 6.40 -4.56
C HIS A 273 -15.53 7.73 -3.80
N ARG A 274 -16.13 8.78 -4.35
CA ARG A 274 -16.32 10.05 -3.59
C ARG A 274 -17.76 10.24 -3.10
N PRO A 275 -18.08 9.92 -1.83
CA PRO A 275 -19.03 10.74 -1.10
C PRO A 275 -18.38 12.12 -0.89
N SER A 276 -19.06 13.18 -1.32
CA SER A 276 -18.63 14.55 -1.03
C SER A 276 -18.76 14.80 0.47
N LEU A 277 -17.73 14.46 1.24
CA LEU A 277 -17.50 15.02 2.57
C LEU A 277 -16.57 16.22 2.38
N ALA A 278 -17.18 17.36 2.06
CA ALA A 278 -16.58 18.66 2.35
C ALA A 278 -17.10 19.07 3.72
N MET A 279 -16.24 18.96 4.73
CA MET A 279 -16.21 19.87 5.88
C MET A 279 -14.87 20.59 5.83
#